data_AF-A0A6J5FKF2-F1
#
_entry.id   AF-A0A6J5FKF2-F1
#
_cell.length_a   1.000
_cell.length_b   1.000
_cell.length_c   1.000
_cell.angle_alpha   90.00
_cell.angle_beta   90.00
_cell.angle_gamma   90.00
#
_symmetry.space_group_name_H-M   'P 1'
#
loop_
_entity.id
_entity.type
_entity.pdbx_description
1 polymer ?
#
loop_
_entity_poly.entity_id
_entity_poly.type
_entity_poly.pdbx_seq_one_letter_code
_entity_poly.pdbx_strand_id
1 'polypeptide(L)'
;MTVLSSPRECIAETLEVKNWRSVLGMLGGIIAVVIVSAYGATSLGKKPYDPSLMASWVQAVGSIATILGAIFVGRTQSEAQHKSALEVQHAALRRRWATVKALLDPLYQQCIDIENAFDGDHDFGNLSFALRYDSTAFEEALDRLRSIPLFELDSDVLVTSIIGVGDSARSLKMWIVEGQRRALGKPTGLDASDAQVKDVARDQLARIKKHYAAAVMVVGGKPITAPRPLWQYAP
;
A
#
# COMPACT_ATOMS: atom_id res chain seq x y z
N MET A 1 -26.31 -12.29 29.73
CA MET A 1 -26.76 -12.06 28.33
C MET A 1 -26.70 -10.58 28.08
N THR A 2 -25.63 -10.11 27.44
CA THR A 2 -25.36 -8.69 27.21
C THR A 2 -25.43 -8.46 25.70
N VAL A 3 -26.46 -7.73 25.28
CA VAL A 3 -26.77 -7.48 23.86
C VAL A 3 -25.75 -6.47 23.31
N LEU A 4 -25.00 -6.89 22.29
CA LEU A 4 -24.12 -6.04 21.49
C LEU A 4 -24.98 -5.07 20.67
N SER A 5 -24.93 -3.78 21.00
CA SER A 5 -25.50 -2.72 20.16
C SER A 5 -24.72 -2.64 18.84
N SER A 6 -25.47 -2.59 17.75
CA SER A 6 -24.98 -2.72 16.38
C SER A 6 -24.25 -1.45 15.90
N PRO A 7 -23.10 -1.56 15.18
CA PRO A 7 -22.35 -0.42 14.63
C PRO A 7 -23.11 0.47 13.63
N ARG A 8 -24.31 0.07 13.21
CA ARG A 8 -25.08 0.80 12.19
C ARG A 8 -25.75 2.07 12.71
N GLU A 9 -26.01 2.17 14.01
CA GLU A 9 -26.73 3.33 14.57
C GLU A 9 -25.82 4.56 14.74
N CYS A 10 -24.54 4.36 15.05
CA CYS A 10 -23.59 5.48 15.24
C CYS A 10 -23.24 6.22 13.93
N ILE A 11 -23.38 5.56 12.78
CA ILE A 11 -23.09 6.16 11.47
C ILE A 11 -24.25 7.07 11.00
N ALA A 12 -25.49 6.81 11.43
CA ALA A 12 -26.65 7.60 11.02
C ALA A 12 -26.63 9.02 11.62
N GLU A 13 -26.23 9.14 12.88
CA GLU A 13 -26.32 10.41 13.62
C GLU A 13 -25.27 11.45 13.18
N THR A 14 -24.11 10.99 12.67
CA THR A 14 -23.03 11.89 12.22
C THR A 14 -23.25 12.47 10.82
N LEU A 15 -24.14 11.87 10.00
CA LEU A 15 -24.51 12.40 8.69
C LEU A 15 -25.51 13.57 8.77
N GLU A 16 -26.29 13.65 9.85
CA GLU A 16 -27.36 14.65 9.99
C GLU A 16 -26.81 16.05 10.30
N VAL A 17 -25.82 16.15 11.19
CA VAL A 17 -25.30 17.44 11.67
C VAL A 17 -24.49 18.20 10.60
N LYS A 18 -23.87 17.48 9.66
CA LYS A 18 -23.00 18.08 8.63
C LYS A 18 -23.79 18.83 7.57
N ASN A 19 -25.02 18.40 7.27
CA ASN A 19 -25.86 19.03 6.25
C ASN A 19 -26.68 20.22 6.79
N TRP A 20 -26.85 20.32 8.12
CA TRP A 20 -27.68 21.35 8.75
C TRP A 20 -27.19 22.79 8.48
N ARG A 21 -25.88 23.00 8.41
CA ARG A 21 -25.29 24.31 8.07
C ARG A 21 -25.57 24.74 6.63
N SER A 22 -25.59 23.78 5.70
CA SER A 22 -25.95 24.04 4.29
C SER A 22 -27.45 24.31 4.14
N VAL A 23 -28.29 23.57 4.88
CA VAL A 23 -29.75 23.79 4.90
C VAL A 23 -30.09 25.16 5.51
N LEU A 24 -29.44 25.56 6.60
CA LEU A 24 -29.56 26.90 7.19
C LEU A 24 -29.09 28.01 6.24
N GLY A 25 -27.99 27.78 5.50
CA GLY A 25 -27.51 28.72 4.49
C GLY A 25 -28.52 28.91 3.35
N MET A 26 -29.14 27.82 2.88
CA MET A 26 -30.16 27.86 1.84
C MET A 26 -31.45 28.56 2.32
N LEU A 27 -31.95 28.23 3.51
CA LEU A 27 -33.10 28.90 4.13
C LEU A 27 -32.84 30.38 4.40
N GLY A 28 -31.65 30.73 4.90
CA GLY A 28 -31.23 32.12 5.11
C GLY A 28 -31.18 32.92 3.81
N GLY A 29 -30.70 32.32 2.72
CA GLY A 29 -30.72 32.92 1.39
C GLY A 29 -32.14 33.22 0.89
N ILE A 30 -33.06 32.27 1.03
CA ILE A 30 -34.47 32.45 0.64
C ILE A 30 -35.13 33.58 1.45
N ILE A 31 -34.92 33.59 2.78
CA ILE A 31 -35.47 34.62 3.68
C ILE A 31 -34.90 36.00 3.31
N ALA A 32 -33.60 36.12 3.02
CA ALA A 32 -33.00 37.38 2.62
C ALA A 32 -33.61 37.92 1.31
N VAL A 33 -33.83 37.07 0.30
CA VAL A 33 -34.49 37.49 -0.95
C VAL A 33 -35.92 37.98 -0.69
N VAL A 34 -36.70 37.28 0.14
CA VAL A 34 -38.07 37.68 0.50
C VAL A 34 -38.08 39.04 1.21
N ILE A 35 -37.17 39.27 2.16
CA ILE A 35 -37.07 40.54 2.89
C ILE A 35 -36.69 41.67 1.93
N VAL A 36 -35.65 41.51 1.12
CA VAL A 36 -35.20 42.60 0.23
C VAL A 36 -36.25 42.89 -0.85
N SER A 37 -36.99 41.88 -1.29
CA SER A 37 -38.15 42.05 -2.19
C SER A 37 -39.25 42.87 -1.52
N ALA A 38 -39.66 42.52 -0.30
CA ALA A 38 -40.70 43.26 0.43
C ALA A 38 -40.32 44.74 0.66
N TYR A 39 -39.05 45.01 0.99
CA TYR A 39 -38.54 46.38 1.17
C TYR A 39 -38.34 47.15 -0.13
N GLY A 40 -37.99 46.49 -1.25
CA GLY A 40 -37.91 47.12 -2.57
C GLY A 40 -39.28 47.52 -3.13
N ALA A 41 -40.31 46.69 -2.87
CA ALA A 41 -41.70 46.97 -3.21
C ALA A 41 -42.28 48.14 -2.42
N THR A 42 -41.90 48.25 -1.14
CA THR A 42 -42.25 49.38 -0.28
C THR A 42 -41.21 50.50 -0.43
N SER A 43 -41.10 51.07 -1.63
CA SER A 43 -40.39 52.33 -1.85
C SER A 43 -41.01 53.46 -1.02
N LEU A 44 -40.61 53.57 0.26
CA LEU A 44 -40.77 54.72 1.16
C LEU A 44 -42.13 55.45 1.03
N GLY A 45 -43.23 54.70 0.86
CA GLY A 45 -44.60 55.21 0.86
C GLY A 45 -45.00 56.21 -0.25
N LYS A 46 -44.23 56.37 -1.34
CA LYS A 46 -44.46 57.48 -2.31
C LYS A 46 -44.84 57.09 -3.76
N LYS A 47 -44.93 55.81 -4.13
CA LYS A 47 -45.37 55.37 -5.48
C LYS A 47 -46.30 54.15 -5.45
N PRO A 48 -47.26 54.05 -6.39
CA PRO A 48 -48.12 52.87 -6.54
C PRO A 48 -47.27 51.64 -6.89
N TYR A 49 -47.62 50.50 -6.29
CA TYR A 49 -46.95 49.22 -6.46
C TYR A 49 -46.96 48.78 -7.93
N ASP A 50 -45.77 48.55 -8.51
CA ASP A 50 -45.61 48.05 -9.87
C ASP A 50 -45.08 46.60 -9.85
N PRO A 51 -45.94 45.60 -10.15
CA PRO A 51 -45.56 44.19 -10.16
C PRO A 51 -44.46 43.86 -11.17
N SER A 52 -44.36 44.61 -12.26
CA SER A 52 -43.37 44.36 -13.32
C SER A 52 -41.95 44.70 -12.86
N LEU A 53 -41.81 45.78 -12.10
CA LEU A 53 -40.55 46.21 -11.51
C LEU A 53 -40.06 45.20 -10.46
N MET A 54 -40.98 44.72 -9.61
CA MET A 54 -40.75 43.66 -8.63
C MET A 54 -40.19 42.38 -9.26
N ALA A 55 -40.83 41.91 -10.33
CA ALA A 55 -40.42 40.69 -11.03
C ALA A 55 -38.99 40.81 -11.59
N SER A 56 -38.65 41.95 -12.19
CA SER A 56 -37.31 42.18 -12.75
C SER A 56 -36.21 42.16 -11.67
N TRP A 57 -36.49 42.69 -10.48
CA TRP A 57 -35.54 42.75 -9.37
C TRP A 57 -35.31 41.36 -8.73
N VAL A 58 -36.40 40.61 -8.52
CA VAL A 58 -36.34 39.23 -8.01
C VAL A 58 -35.57 38.33 -8.95
N GLN A 59 -35.78 38.46 -10.27
CA GLN A 59 -35.06 37.68 -11.28
C GLN A 59 -33.56 37.99 -11.27
N ALA A 60 -33.18 39.26 -11.18
CA ALA A 60 -31.78 39.67 -11.12
C ALA A 60 -31.07 39.07 -9.90
N VAL A 61 -31.70 39.16 -8.72
CA VAL A 61 -31.15 38.58 -7.49
C VAL A 61 -31.08 37.06 -7.56
N GLY A 62 -32.11 36.41 -8.13
CA GLY A 62 -32.13 34.96 -8.34
C GLY A 62 -30.94 34.49 -9.17
N SER A 63 -30.64 35.18 -10.29
CA SER A 63 -29.50 34.82 -11.14
C SER A 63 -28.15 34.93 -10.42
N ILE A 64 -27.94 35.99 -9.63
CA ILE A 64 -26.72 36.20 -8.85
C ILE A 64 -26.59 35.13 -7.75
N ALA A 65 -27.69 34.83 -7.06
CA ALA A 65 -27.71 33.80 -6.03
C ALA A 65 -27.38 32.40 -6.60
N THR A 66 -27.91 32.07 -7.79
CA THR A 66 -27.57 30.83 -8.49
C THR A 66 -26.08 30.75 -8.82
N ILE A 67 -25.48 31.82 -9.35
CA ILE A 67 -24.05 31.87 -9.68
C ILE A 67 -23.21 31.68 -8.42
N LEU A 68 -23.52 32.39 -7.32
CA LEU A 68 -22.79 32.27 -6.07
C LEU A 68 -22.92 30.87 -5.45
N GLY A 69 -24.13 30.28 -5.50
CA GLY A 69 -24.37 28.90 -5.07
C GLY A 69 -23.54 27.89 -5.87
N ALA A 70 -23.49 28.05 -7.19
CA ALA A 70 -22.68 27.20 -8.06
C ALA A 70 -21.18 27.32 -7.76
N ILE A 71 -20.66 28.54 -7.52
CA ILE A 71 -19.25 28.77 -7.16
C ILE A 71 -18.93 28.11 -5.81
N PHE A 72 -19.80 28.24 -4.81
CA PHE A 72 -19.60 27.65 -3.48
C PHE A 72 -19.57 26.11 -3.52
N VAL A 73 -20.52 25.50 -4.24
CA VAL A 73 -20.56 24.05 -4.44
C VAL A 73 -19.33 23.58 -5.24
N GLY A 74 -18.91 24.32 -6.27
CA GLY A 74 -17.73 23.99 -7.06
C GLY A 74 -16.44 23.98 -6.22
N ARG A 75 -16.25 24.95 -5.33
CA ARG A 75 -15.07 25.02 -4.44
C ARG A 75 -15.01 23.85 -3.46
N THR A 76 -16.13 23.56 -2.78
CA THR A 76 -16.19 22.46 -1.81
C THR A 76 -15.99 21.09 -2.46
N GLN A 77 -16.52 20.89 -3.69
CA GLN A 77 -16.26 19.67 -4.46
C GLN A 77 -14.80 19.55 -4.89
N SER A 78 -14.17 20.65 -5.33
CA SER A 78 -12.77 20.64 -5.77
C SER A 78 -11.80 20.27 -4.64
N GLU A 79 -11.98 20.82 -3.44
CA GLU A 79 -11.15 20.47 -2.27
C GLU A 79 -11.32 18.99 -1.87
N ALA A 80 -12.57 18.49 -1.87
CA ALA A 80 -12.85 17.10 -1.56
C ALA A 80 -12.26 16.14 -2.62
N GLN A 81 -12.36 16.50 -3.90
CA GLN A 81 -11.76 15.74 -5.00
C GLN A 81 -10.25 15.70 -4.91
N HIS A 82 -9.60 16.82 -4.59
CA HIS A 82 -8.15 16.88 -4.42
C HIS A 82 -7.68 15.98 -3.28
N LYS A 83 -8.37 16.03 -2.12
CA LYS A 83 -8.05 15.16 -0.98
C LYS A 83 -8.25 13.68 -1.33
N SER A 84 -9.36 13.34 -1.98
CA SER A 84 -9.63 11.96 -2.40
C SER A 84 -8.59 11.45 -3.40
N ALA A 85 -8.16 12.29 -4.35
CA ALA A 85 -7.12 11.94 -5.31
C ALA A 85 -5.78 11.61 -4.62
N LEU A 86 -5.36 12.41 -3.64
CA LEU A 86 -4.16 12.14 -2.85
C LEU A 86 -4.26 10.85 -2.05
N GLU A 87 -5.42 10.60 -1.41
CA GLU A 87 -5.66 9.36 -0.66
C GLU A 87 -5.58 8.12 -1.56
N VAL A 88 -6.14 8.20 -2.77
CA VAL A 88 -6.06 7.13 -3.78
C VAL A 88 -4.61 6.88 -4.21
N GLN A 89 -3.82 7.93 -4.43
CA GLN A 89 -2.39 7.77 -4.77
C GLN A 89 -1.61 7.11 -3.65
N HIS A 90 -1.77 7.55 -2.40
CA HIS A 90 -1.10 6.93 -1.25
C HIS A 90 -1.55 5.49 -1.02
N ALA A 91 -2.84 5.19 -1.23
CA ALA A 91 -3.34 3.82 -1.15
C ALA A 91 -2.76 2.93 -2.25
N ALA A 92 -2.60 3.45 -3.47
CA ALA A 92 -1.97 2.73 -4.58
C ALA A 92 -0.50 2.42 -4.28
N LEU A 93 0.28 3.38 -3.77
CA LEU A 93 1.67 3.17 -3.36
C LEU A 93 1.79 2.09 -2.27
N ARG A 94 0.97 2.18 -1.22
CA ARG A 94 0.97 1.16 -0.15
C ARG A 94 0.61 -0.24 -0.66
N ARG A 95 -0.33 -0.35 -1.59
CA ARG A 95 -0.69 -1.64 -2.20
C ARG A 95 0.48 -2.22 -2.99
N ARG A 96 1.17 -1.40 -3.78
CA ARG A 96 2.37 -1.83 -4.53
C ARG A 96 3.47 -2.32 -3.59
N TRP A 97 3.77 -1.57 -2.55
CA TRP A 97 4.77 -1.96 -1.54
C TRP A 97 4.38 -3.24 -0.80
N ALA A 98 3.10 -3.41 -0.46
CA ALA A 98 2.60 -4.64 0.14
C ALA A 98 2.78 -5.85 -0.80
N THR A 99 2.53 -5.69 -2.10
CA THR A 99 2.78 -6.73 -3.11
C THR A 99 4.27 -7.08 -3.18
N VAL A 100 5.16 -6.08 -3.25
CA VAL A 100 6.61 -6.31 -3.24
C VAL A 100 7.03 -7.08 -1.99
N LYS A 101 6.54 -6.68 -0.81
CA LYS A 101 6.83 -7.38 0.44
C LYS A 101 6.37 -8.83 0.40
N ALA A 102 5.15 -9.07 -0.07
CA ALA A 102 4.55 -10.40 -0.14
C ALA A 102 5.31 -11.35 -1.09
N LEU A 103 6.03 -10.82 -2.07
CA LEU A 103 6.89 -11.59 -2.97
C LEU A 103 8.30 -11.77 -2.39
N LEU A 104 8.82 -10.76 -1.69
CA LEU A 104 10.16 -10.78 -1.11
C LEU A 104 10.24 -11.67 0.14
N ASP A 105 9.24 -11.60 1.02
CA ASP A 105 9.22 -12.31 2.30
C ASP A 105 9.35 -13.83 2.14
N PRO A 106 8.62 -14.53 1.24
CA PRO A 106 8.76 -15.98 1.09
C PRO A 106 10.15 -16.41 0.63
N LEU A 107 10.77 -15.68 -0.30
CA LEU A 107 12.11 -15.97 -0.78
C LEU A 107 13.14 -15.77 0.34
N TYR A 108 13.04 -14.64 1.06
CA TYR A 108 13.93 -14.35 2.17
C TYR A 108 13.78 -15.37 3.30
N GLN A 109 12.55 -15.76 3.61
CA GLN A 109 12.26 -16.79 4.60
C GLN A 109 12.98 -18.10 4.25
N GLN A 110 12.87 -18.58 3.01
CA GLN A 110 13.58 -19.78 2.58
C GLN A 110 15.11 -19.65 2.72
N CYS A 111 15.68 -18.47 2.47
CA CYS A 111 17.11 -18.22 2.64
C CYS A 111 17.57 -18.34 4.10
N ILE A 112 16.79 -17.82 5.05
CA ILE A 112 17.15 -17.92 6.47
C ILE A 112 16.84 -19.31 7.05
N ASP A 113 15.86 -20.03 6.50
CA ASP A 113 15.52 -21.38 6.93
C ASP A 113 16.69 -22.36 6.74
N ILE A 114 17.49 -22.12 5.71
CA ILE A 114 18.70 -22.90 5.38
C ILE A 114 19.99 -22.35 5.99
N GLU A 115 19.96 -21.21 6.68
CA GLU A 115 21.17 -20.57 7.23
C GLU A 115 21.97 -21.52 8.13
N ASN A 116 21.27 -22.21 9.04
CA ASN A 116 21.91 -23.15 9.97
C ASN A 116 22.56 -24.36 9.27
N ALA A 117 22.25 -24.62 8.00
CA ALA A 117 22.90 -25.69 7.24
C ALA A 117 24.32 -25.32 6.79
N PHE A 118 24.69 -24.04 6.90
CA PHE A 118 26.03 -23.58 6.61
C PHE A 118 26.91 -23.46 7.87
N ASP A 119 26.33 -23.69 9.05
CA ASP A 119 27.04 -23.64 10.33
C ASP A 119 27.45 -25.06 10.79
N GLY A 120 28.75 -25.26 10.99
CA GLY A 120 29.34 -26.48 11.55
C GLY A 120 29.60 -27.62 10.56
N ASP A 121 29.68 -28.84 11.08
CA ASP A 121 29.85 -30.10 10.33
C ASP A 121 28.53 -30.62 9.73
N HIS A 122 27.48 -29.79 9.76
CA HIS A 122 26.19 -30.12 9.19
C HIS A 122 26.29 -30.04 7.66
N ASP A 123 26.21 -31.22 7.03
CA ASP A 123 26.32 -31.32 5.59
C ASP A 123 25.00 -31.09 4.87
N PHE A 124 25.11 -30.63 3.62
CA PHE A 124 24.03 -30.57 2.63
C PHE A 124 23.29 -31.90 2.43
N GLY A 125 23.82 -33.01 2.96
CA GLY A 125 23.19 -34.34 2.97
C GLY A 125 22.28 -34.63 4.17
N ASN A 126 22.18 -33.74 5.16
CA ASN A 126 21.33 -33.96 6.33
C ASN A 126 19.83 -33.93 5.96
N LEU A 127 19.03 -34.83 6.53
CA LEU A 127 17.58 -34.86 6.39
C LEU A 127 16.93 -33.52 6.77
N SER A 128 17.48 -32.82 7.77
CA SER A 128 17.00 -31.50 8.16
C SER A 128 17.15 -30.44 7.06
N PHE A 129 18.18 -30.55 6.22
CA PHE A 129 18.38 -29.69 5.06
C PHE A 129 17.41 -30.05 3.94
N ALA A 130 17.28 -31.35 3.63
CA ALA A 130 16.37 -31.85 2.62
C ALA A 130 14.89 -31.51 2.91
N LEU A 131 14.50 -31.45 4.18
CA LEU A 131 13.15 -31.04 4.60
C LEU A 131 12.89 -29.53 4.50
N ARG A 132 13.94 -28.70 4.56
CA ARG A 132 13.82 -27.22 4.54
C ARG A 132 14.01 -26.63 3.15
N TYR A 133 14.83 -27.26 2.32
CA TYR A 133 15.20 -26.75 1.01
C TYR A 133 14.50 -27.50 -0.12
N ASP A 134 13.55 -26.83 -0.76
CA ASP A 134 12.98 -27.25 -2.04
C ASP A 134 13.51 -26.35 -3.16
N SER A 135 14.36 -26.91 -4.02
CA SER A 135 14.95 -26.20 -5.15
C SER A 135 13.90 -25.66 -6.13
N THR A 136 12.77 -26.35 -6.29
CA THR A 136 11.70 -25.96 -7.22
C THR A 136 10.94 -24.77 -6.65
N ALA A 137 10.49 -24.87 -5.40
CA ALA A 137 9.83 -23.77 -4.72
C ALA A 137 10.73 -22.52 -4.59
N PHE A 138 12.04 -22.70 -4.42
CA PHE A 138 13.01 -21.60 -4.39
C PHE A 138 13.14 -20.91 -5.76
N GLU A 139 13.18 -21.68 -6.84
CA GLU A 139 13.21 -21.14 -8.21
C GLU A 139 11.94 -20.39 -8.56
N GLU A 140 10.77 -20.95 -8.20
CA GLU A 140 9.50 -20.26 -8.38
C GLU A 140 9.45 -18.93 -7.60
N ALA A 141 9.95 -18.91 -6.36
CA ALA A 141 10.01 -17.68 -5.57
C ALA A 141 10.95 -16.64 -6.21
N LEU A 142 12.10 -17.07 -6.74
CA LEU A 142 13.00 -16.22 -7.51
C LEU A 142 12.34 -15.64 -8.77
N ASP A 143 11.66 -16.46 -9.56
CA ASP A 143 11.01 -16.02 -10.79
C ASP A 143 9.87 -15.05 -10.51
N ARG A 144 9.09 -15.29 -9.44
CA ARG A 144 8.09 -14.34 -8.96
C ARG A 144 8.72 -13.00 -8.58
N LEU A 145 9.86 -12.98 -7.88
CA LEU A 145 10.56 -11.73 -7.58
C LEU A 145 11.03 -11.00 -8.85
N ARG A 146 11.49 -11.74 -9.86
CA ARG A 146 11.94 -11.16 -11.16
C ARG A 146 10.81 -10.65 -12.03
N SER A 147 9.59 -11.13 -11.81
CA SER A 147 8.40 -10.63 -12.51
C SER A 147 7.95 -9.23 -12.07
N ILE A 148 8.53 -8.69 -10.99
CA ILE A 148 8.19 -7.35 -10.50
C ILE A 148 8.66 -6.31 -11.52
N PRO A 149 7.76 -5.42 -12.01
CA PRO A 149 8.15 -4.35 -12.92
C PRO A 149 8.97 -3.30 -12.15
N LEU A 150 10.30 -3.40 -12.23
CA LEU A 150 11.22 -2.55 -11.46
C LEU A 150 11.08 -1.05 -11.76
N PHE A 151 10.62 -0.70 -12.96
CA PHE A 151 10.39 0.70 -13.35
C PHE A 151 9.19 1.34 -12.63
N GLU A 152 8.30 0.55 -12.04
CA GLU A 152 7.17 1.05 -11.24
C GLU A 152 7.55 1.31 -9.77
N LEU A 153 8.77 0.93 -9.39
CA LEU A 153 9.27 1.16 -8.05
C LEU A 153 9.90 2.56 -8.02
N ASP A 154 9.13 3.54 -7.55
CA ASP A 154 9.54 4.94 -7.40
C ASP A 154 10.66 5.17 -6.33
N SER A 155 11.47 4.15 -6.04
CA SER A 155 12.58 4.17 -5.09
C SER A 155 13.78 3.40 -5.62
N ASP A 156 14.89 4.11 -5.81
CA ASP A 156 16.19 3.58 -6.21
C ASP A 156 16.72 2.54 -5.20
N VAL A 157 16.55 2.80 -3.91
CA VAL A 157 16.92 1.88 -2.82
C VAL A 157 16.13 0.58 -2.94
N LEU A 158 14.84 0.63 -3.27
CA LEU A 158 14.02 -0.56 -3.40
C LEU A 158 14.41 -1.38 -4.65
N VAL A 159 14.62 -0.71 -5.78
CA VAL A 159 15.08 -1.35 -7.04
C VAL A 159 16.41 -2.07 -6.82
N THR A 160 17.42 -1.37 -6.29
CA THR A 160 18.74 -1.94 -6.03
C THR A 160 18.70 -3.07 -5.01
N SER A 161 17.83 -2.98 -4.01
CA SER A 161 17.63 -4.05 -3.02
C SER A 161 16.99 -5.29 -3.62
N ILE A 162 15.96 -5.16 -4.47
CA ILE A 162 15.31 -6.31 -5.12
C ILE A 162 16.27 -7.00 -6.08
N ILE A 163 17.01 -6.24 -6.89
CA ILE A 163 18.05 -6.79 -7.78
C ILE A 163 19.11 -7.52 -6.94
N GLY A 164 19.60 -6.87 -5.88
CA GLY A 164 20.63 -7.42 -4.99
C GLY A 164 20.20 -8.72 -4.32
N VAL A 165 18.94 -8.82 -3.84
CA VAL A 165 18.38 -10.07 -3.33
C VAL A 165 18.30 -11.12 -4.43
N GLY A 166 17.75 -10.78 -5.60
CA GLY A 166 17.56 -11.74 -6.70
C GLY A 166 18.88 -12.34 -7.21
N ASP A 167 19.92 -11.52 -7.37
CA ASP A 167 21.23 -11.98 -7.84
C ASP A 167 21.97 -12.80 -6.78
N SER A 168 21.94 -12.34 -5.52
CA SER A 168 22.57 -13.07 -4.41
C SER A 168 21.86 -14.41 -4.15
N ALA A 169 20.53 -14.44 -4.23
CA ALA A 169 19.75 -15.67 -4.06
C ALA A 169 19.93 -16.65 -5.22
N ARG A 170 20.09 -16.17 -6.47
CA ARG A 170 20.49 -17.02 -7.60
C ARG A 170 21.88 -17.63 -7.38
N SER A 171 22.84 -16.82 -6.95
CA SER A 171 24.20 -17.30 -6.63
C SER A 171 24.16 -18.34 -5.51
N LEU A 172 23.40 -18.06 -4.44
CA LEU A 172 23.20 -18.99 -3.34
C LEU A 172 22.63 -20.33 -3.79
N LYS A 173 21.61 -20.35 -4.66
CA LYS A 173 21.06 -21.58 -5.25
C LYS A 173 22.15 -22.39 -5.96
N MET A 174 22.99 -21.74 -6.76
CA MET A 174 24.08 -22.42 -7.48
C MET A 174 25.00 -23.15 -6.50
N TRP A 175 25.42 -22.48 -5.43
CA TRP A 175 26.31 -23.05 -4.41
C TRP A 175 25.64 -24.16 -3.59
N ILE A 176 24.35 -24.03 -3.29
CA ILE A 176 23.58 -25.09 -2.63
C ILE A 176 23.51 -26.34 -3.48
N VAL A 177 23.18 -26.21 -4.76
CA VAL A 177 23.08 -27.34 -5.70
C VAL A 177 24.43 -28.04 -5.83
N GLU A 178 25.53 -27.26 -5.86
CA GLU A 178 26.89 -27.79 -5.87
C GLU A 178 27.21 -28.55 -4.56
N GLY A 179 26.87 -27.98 -3.41
CA GLY A 179 27.01 -28.62 -2.10
C GLY A 179 26.23 -29.94 -2.00
N GLN A 180 24.99 -29.98 -2.51
CA GLN A 180 24.19 -31.19 -2.57
C GLN A 180 24.80 -32.26 -3.49
N ARG A 181 25.34 -31.88 -4.66
CA ARG A 181 26.02 -32.82 -5.56
C ARG A 181 27.21 -33.48 -4.87
N ARG A 182 28.00 -32.70 -4.12
CA ARG A 182 29.15 -33.17 -3.34
C ARG A 182 28.75 -34.15 -2.26
N ALA A 183 27.72 -33.80 -1.48
CA ALA A 183 27.18 -34.67 -0.43
C ALA A 183 26.68 -36.01 -1.00
N LEU A 184 26.23 -36.04 -2.26
CA LEU A 184 25.78 -37.24 -2.96
C LEU A 184 26.91 -37.98 -3.70
N GLY A 185 28.17 -37.54 -3.60
CA GLY A 185 29.31 -38.13 -4.31
C GLY A 185 29.24 -37.99 -5.83
N LYS A 186 28.44 -37.06 -6.35
CA LYS A 186 28.31 -36.80 -7.79
C LYS A 186 29.47 -35.93 -8.29
N PRO A 187 29.93 -36.13 -9.54
CA PRO A 187 30.99 -35.30 -10.11
C PRO A 187 30.60 -33.82 -10.09
N THR A 188 31.53 -33.01 -9.59
CA THR A 188 31.40 -31.57 -9.40
C THR A 188 31.86 -30.83 -10.64
N GLY A 189 31.22 -29.70 -10.95
CA GLY A 189 31.66 -28.82 -12.04
C GLY A 189 32.70 -27.79 -11.61
N LEU A 190 32.97 -27.70 -10.30
CA LEU A 190 33.79 -26.66 -9.69
C LEU A 190 34.94 -27.30 -8.89
N ASP A 191 36.16 -26.76 -9.05
CA ASP A 191 37.35 -27.11 -8.27
C ASP A 191 37.41 -26.32 -6.95
N ALA A 192 36.29 -26.26 -6.24
CA ALA A 192 36.18 -25.65 -4.91
C ALA A 192 36.24 -26.74 -3.82
N SER A 193 36.67 -26.40 -2.61
CA SER A 193 36.50 -27.27 -1.43
C SER A 193 35.10 -27.10 -0.80
N ASP A 194 34.64 -28.05 0.02
CA ASP A 194 33.36 -27.91 0.74
C ASP A 194 33.33 -26.65 1.62
N ALA A 195 34.46 -26.37 2.29
CA ALA A 195 34.64 -25.15 3.09
C ALA A 195 34.47 -23.88 2.24
N GLN A 196 35.00 -23.85 1.01
CA GLN A 196 34.81 -22.71 0.10
C GLN A 196 33.36 -22.56 -0.35
N VAL A 197 32.67 -23.67 -0.65
CA VAL A 197 31.23 -23.64 -1.02
C VAL A 197 30.39 -23.06 0.13
N LYS A 198 30.62 -23.53 1.36
CA LYS A 198 29.93 -23.03 2.56
C LYS A 198 30.27 -21.56 2.82
N ASP A 199 31.52 -21.14 2.66
CA ASP A 199 31.93 -19.75 2.87
C ASP A 199 31.27 -18.78 1.88
N VAL A 200 31.27 -19.12 0.59
CA VAL A 200 30.63 -18.29 -0.44
C VAL A 200 29.11 -18.26 -0.22
N ALA A 201 28.48 -19.38 0.14
CA ALA A 201 27.05 -19.40 0.45
C ALA A 201 26.70 -18.48 1.63
N ARG A 202 27.53 -18.44 2.69
CA ARG A 202 27.36 -17.50 3.81
C ARG A 202 27.51 -16.04 3.38
N ASP A 203 28.48 -15.72 2.52
CA ASP A 203 28.60 -14.36 1.96
C ASP A 203 27.36 -13.96 1.17
N GLN A 204 26.81 -14.87 0.35
CA GLN A 204 25.56 -14.60 -0.37
C GLN A 204 24.38 -14.38 0.58
N LEU A 205 24.25 -15.18 1.64
CA LEU A 205 23.22 -14.98 2.66
C LEU A 205 23.35 -13.62 3.36
N ALA A 206 24.57 -13.20 3.71
CA ALA A 206 24.81 -11.90 4.33
C ALA A 206 24.39 -10.74 3.39
N ARG A 207 24.68 -10.86 2.08
CA ARG A 207 24.22 -9.90 1.07
C ARG A 207 22.70 -9.87 0.96
N ILE A 208 22.04 -11.03 0.93
CA ILE A 208 20.57 -11.15 0.91
C ILE A 208 19.97 -10.44 2.12
N LYS A 209 20.49 -10.69 3.34
CA LYS A 209 20.03 -10.03 4.57
C LYS A 209 20.16 -8.51 4.51
N LYS A 210 21.29 -8.01 4.03
CA LYS A 210 21.54 -6.57 3.86
C LYS A 210 20.52 -5.94 2.90
N HIS A 211 20.32 -6.53 1.73
CA HIS A 211 19.38 -6.01 0.74
C HIS A 211 17.91 -6.16 1.19
N TYR A 212 17.57 -7.26 1.85
CA TYR A 212 16.24 -7.44 2.44
C TYR A 212 15.93 -6.36 3.49
N ALA A 213 16.85 -6.09 4.41
CA ALA A 213 16.69 -5.05 5.41
C ALA A 213 16.47 -3.67 4.77
N ALA A 214 17.25 -3.34 3.73
CA ALA A 214 17.07 -2.11 2.96
C ALA A 214 15.69 -2.02 2.29
N ALA A 215 15.22 -3.11 1.67
CA ALA A 215 13.89 -3.16 1.07
C ALA A 215 12.77 -2.99 2.11
N VAL A 216 12.86 -3.67 3.27
CA VAL A 216 11.86 -3.56 4.34
C VAL A 216 11.85 -2.17 4.99
N MET A 217 12.98 -1.47 5.06
CA MET A 217 13.01 -0.08 5.54
C MET A 217 12.20 0.86 4.64
N VAL A 218 12.19 0.64 3.32
CA VAL A 218 11.43 1.46 2.36
C VAL A 218 9.96 1.07 2.35
N VAL A 219 9.68 -0.24 2.26
CA VAL A 219 8.33 -0.80 2.14
C VAL A 219 7.55 -0.74 3.45
N GLY A 220 8.26 -0.75 4.58
CA GLY A 220 7.70 -0.84 5.92
C GLY A 220 7.29 -2.27 6.31
N GLY A 221 6.73 -2.38 7.52
CA GLY A 221 6.26 -3.65 8.09
C GLY A 221 7.27 -4.31 9.03
N LYS A 222 6.91 -5.49 9.54
CA LYS A 222 7.78 -6.25 10.46
C LYS A 222 8.82 -7.03 9.65
N PRO A 223 10.13 -6.87 9.93
CA PRO A 223 11.16 -7.67 9.30
C PRO A 223 11.08 -9.10 9.81
N ILE A 224 11.38 -10.05 8.93
CA ILE A 224 11.60 -11.44 9.31
C ILE A 224 12.99 -11.56 9.92
N THR A 225 13.08 -12.15 11.12
CA THR A 225 14.33 -12.24 11.89
C THR A 225 14.72 -13.66 12.27
N ALA A 226 13.85 -14.64 12.08
CA ALA A 226 14.07 -16.01 12.53
C ALA A 226 13.59 -17.05 11.51
N PRO A 227 14.27 -18.21 11.42
CA PRO A 227 13.85 -19.32 10.58
C PRO A 227 12.51 -19.90 11.07
N ARG A 228 11.74 -20.47 10.15
CA ARG A 228 10.52 -21.20 10.46
C ARG A 228 10.84 -22.46 11.26
N PRO A 229 10.01 -22.82 12.25
CA PRO A 229 10.18 -24.05 12.98
C PRO A 229 9.90 -25.27 12.07
N LEU A 230 10.60 -26.38 12.33
CA LEU A 230 10.57 -27.59 11.50
C LEU A 230 9.16 -28.17 11.27
N TRP A 231 8.25 -28.02 12.23
CA TRP A 231 6.88 -28.54 12.11
C TRP A 231 6.04 -27.82 11.04
N GLN A 232 6.47 -26.66 10.54
CA GLN A 232 5.80 -25.97 9.43
C GLN A 232 6.09 -26.58 8.05
N TYR A 233 7.02 -27.54 7.98
CA TYR A 233 7.37 -28.26 6.76
C TYR A 233 6.80 -29.68 6.72
N ALA A 234 6.14 -30.12 7.80
CA ALA A 234 5.48 -31.41 7.82
C ALA A 234 4.18 -31.32 6.99
N PRO A 235 3.93 -32.26 6.07
CA PRO A 235 2.70 -32.31 5.28
C PRO A 235 1.45 -32.59 6.12
#